data_AF-A0A4Q3UMH6-F1
#
_entry.id   AF-A0A4Q3UMH6-F1
#
_cell.length_a   1.000
_cell.length_b   1.000
_cell.length_c   1.000
_cell.angle_alpha   90.00
_cell.angle_beta   90.00
_cell.angle_gamma   90.00
#
_symmetry.space_group_name_H-M   'P 1'
#
loop_
_entity.id
_entity.type
_entity.pdbx_description
1 polymer ?
#
loop_
_entity_poly.entity_id
_entity_poly.type
_entity_poly.pdbx_seq_one_letter_code
_entity_poly.pdbx_strand_id
1 'polypeptide(L)'
;MNQTTNTILMIRPVSFRMNEQTAINNYYQKVIDGLSPETVNQRAQEEFDGFVQKLKMVGVNVIVAHDTKIPDTPDSVFPNNWISFHENGDVVLYPMFAVNRRAERREDILDLLEEKGFTIENIVDYTDAEDEEIYLEGTGSLLLDRANGKAYCALSPRADEELLIEFCEDFDLGPVIFSAYQDVDGVRELIYHTNVIMCLGEKFAVLCADAI
;
A
#
# COMPACT_ATOMS: atom_id res chain seq x y z
N MET A 1 5.60 -0.37 -21.61
CA MET A 1 5.28 -0.13 -20.19
C MET A 1 5.08 1.35 -19.94
N ASN A 2 3.84 1.71 -19.63
CA ASN A 2 3.51 3.04 -19.10
C ASN A 2 3.83 3.07 -17.60
N GLN A 3 4.69 4.00 -17.15
CA GLN A 3 5.00 4.17 -15.73
C GLN A 3 3.87 4.86 -14.96
N THR A 4 3.00 5.57 -15.67
CA THR A 4 1.92 6.38 -15.09
C THR A 4 0.55 5.81 -15.42
N THR A 5 -0.31 5.67 -14.41
CA THR A 5 -1.69 5.24 -14.60
C THR A 5 -2.62 6.42 -14.90
N ASN A 6 -3.71 6.16 -15.63
CA ASN A 6 -4.83 7.08 -15.78
C ASN A 6 -6.05 6.67 -14.92
N THR A 7 -5.98 5.51 -14.25
CA THR A 7 -7.05 4.97 -13.41
C THR A 7 -6.52 4.58 -12.04
N ILE A 8 -7.24 4.95 -10.99
CA ILE A 8 -6.88 4.68 -9.60
C ILE A 8 -8.06 4.02 -8.89
N LEU A 9 -7.80 2.90 -8.22
CA LEU A 9 -8.69 2.31 -7.22
C LEU A 9 -8.46 3.01 -5.87
N MET A 10 -9.54 3.44 -5.23
CA MET A 10 -9.51 3.98 -3.88
C MET A 10 -10.59 3.33 -3.03
N ILE A 11 -10.30 3.05 -1.76
CA ILE A 11 -11.27 2.51 -0.81
C ILE A 11 -11.72 3.64 0.11
N ARG A 12 -13.02 3.96 0.09
CA ARG A 12 -13.57 5.02 0.94
C ARG A 12 -13.66 4.52 2.38
N PRO A 13 -13.01 5.18 3.36
CA PRO A 13 -12.96 4.72 4.73
C PRO A 13 -14.33 4.77 5.41
N VAL A 14 -14.58 3.86 6.36
CA VAL A 14 -15.81 3.83 7.19
C VAL A 14 -15.52 3.86 8.70
N SER A 15 -14.30 3.51 9.11
CA SER A 15 -13.87 3.45 10.52
C SER A 15 -12.39 3.89 10.70
N PHE A 16 -11.92 4.83 9.86
CA PHE A 16 -10.54 5.32 9.89
C PHE A 16 -10.17 5.95 11.23
N ARG A 17 -9.09 5.43 11.82
CA ARG A 17 -8.52 5.85 13.10
C ARG A 17 -7.10 5.28 13.22
N MET A 18 -6.41 5.57 14.33
CA MET A 18 -5.19 4.85 14.69
C MET A 18 -5.47 3.34 14.78
N ASN A 19 -4.68 2.54 14.08
CA ASN A 19 -4.74 1.09 14.14
C ASN A 19 -3.74 0.56 15.17
N GLU A 20 -4.27 -0.08 16.20
CA GLU A 20 -3.52 -0.55 17.36
C GLU A 20 -2.49 -1.63 17.00
N GLN A 21 -2.75 -2.43 15.95
CA GLN A 21 -1.83 -3.49 15.51
C GLN A 21 -0.67 -2.95 14.66
N THR A 22 -0.86 -1.85 13.94
CA THR A 22 0.19 -1.24 13.11
C THR A 22 0.97 -0.17 13.84
N ALA A 23 0.41 0.43 14.90
CA ALA A 23 1.06 1.47 15.71
C ALA A 23 2.37 1.00 16.39
N ILE A 24 2.61 -0.30 16.54
CA ILE A 24 3.83 -0.84 17.15
C ILE A 24 5.10 -0.54 16.34
N ASN A 25 4.97 -0.36 15.02
CA ASN A 25 6.08 -0.09 14.10
C ASN A 25 5.77 1.01 13.06
N ASN A 26 4.55 1.58 13.09
CA ASN A 26 4.22 2.81 12.38
C ASN A 26 4.14 3.99 13.37
N TYR A 27 5.29 4.59 13.63
CA TYR A 27 5.46 5.71 14.57
C TYR A 27 4.87 7.05 14.07
N TYR A 28 4.27 7.09 12.87
CA TYR A 28 3.60 8.29 12.35
C TYR A 28 2.15 8.41 12.83
N GLN A 29 1.57 7.33 13.36
CA GLN A 29 0.22 7.35 13.88
C GLN A 29 0.17 8.08 15.22
N LYS A 30 -0.81 8.97 15.37
CA LYS A 30 -1.01 9.77 16.59
C LYS A 30 -2.48 9.82 16.95
N VAL A 31 -2.76 9.68 18.24
CA VAL A 31 -4.05 10.07 18.80
C VAL A 31 -4.08 11.59 18.91
N ILE A 32 -5.10 12.20 18.33
CA ILE A 32 -5.30 13.65 18.42
C ILE A 32 -6.22 13.93 19.61
N ASP A 33 -5.67 14.55 20.65
CA ASP A 33 -6.43 14.89 21.85
C ASP A 33 -7.69 15.71 21.53
N GLY A 34 -8.80 15.30 22.13
CA GLY A 34 -10.09 15.97 21.95
C GLY A 34 -10.85 15.62 20.66
N LEU A 35 -10.37 14.69 19.84
CA LEU A 35 -11.12 14.15 18.71
C LEU A 35 -11.56 12.71 18.97
N SER A 36 -12.85 12.44 18.77
CA SER A 36 -13.37 11.06 18.78
C SER A 36 -13.00 10.33 17.49
N PRO A 37 -12.92 8.98 17.48
CA PRO A 37 -12.70 8.19 16.27
C PRO A 37 -13.72 8.51 15.16
N GLU A 38 -14.98 8.77 15.51
CA GLU A 38 -16.02 9.13 14.55
C GLU A 38 -15.73 10.48 13.89
N THR A 39 -15.22 11.45 14.66
CA THR A 39 -14.84 12.77 14.15
C THR A 39 -13.62 12.66 13.24
N VAL A 40 -12.64 11.83 13.60
CA VAL A 40 -11.47 11.54 12.76
C VAL A 40 -11.89 10.92 11.43
N ASN A 41 -12.74 9.88 11.48
CA ASN A 41 -13.24 9.23 10.27
C ASN A 41 -14.07 10.18 9.41
N GLN A 42 -14.91 11.03 10.00
CA GLN A 42 -15.67 12.04 9.23
C GLN A 42 -14.73 12.99 8.48
N ARG A 43 -13.69 13.51 9.13
CA ARG A 43 -12.70 14.39 8.48
C ARG A 43 -11.93 13.65 7.38
N ALA A 44 -11.53 12.40 7.65
CA ALA A 44 -10.86 11.57 6.64
C ALA A 44 -11.75 11.33 5.42
N GLN A 45 -13.05 11.14 5.61
CA GLN A 45 -14.01 11.04 4.50
C GLN A 45 -14.13 12.35 3.71
N GLU A 46 -14.18 13.51 4.39
CA GLU A 46 -14.19 14.82 3.73
C GLU A 46 -12.91 15.06 2.90
N GLU A 47 -11.74 14.72 3.44
CA GLU A 47 -10.45 14.79 2.75
C GLU A 47 -10.38 13.81 1.56
N PHE A 48 -10.84 12.57 1.76
CA PHE A 48 -10.93 11.55 0.72
C PHE A 48 -11.82 12.01 -0.44
N ASP A 49 -13.04 12.45 -0.15
CA ASP A 49 -14.00 12.91 -1.14
C ASP A 49 -13.41 14.11 -1.91
N GLY A 50 -12.75 15.05 -1.21
CA GLY A 50 -12.02 16.16 -1.82
C GLY A 50 -10.88 15.71 -2.75
N PHE A 51 -10.11 14.68 -2.37
CA PHE A 51 -9.03 14.16 -3.19
C PHE A 51 -9.55 13.43 -4.45
N VAL A 52 -10.59 12.60 -4.30
CA VAL A 52 -11.30 11.96 -5.42
C VAL A 52 -11.79 12.99 -6.42
N GLN A 53 -12.40 14.09 -5.96
CA GLN A 53 -12.86 15.16 -6.86
C GLN A 53 -11.69 15.82 -7.59
N LYS A 54 -10.59 16.15 -6.90
CA LYS A 54 -9.41 16.74 -7.54
C LYS A 54 -8.82 15.84 -8.63
N LEU A 55 -8.70 14.54 -8.37
CA LEU A 55 -8.21 13.56 -9.35
C LEU A 55 -9.13 13.49 -10.58
N LYS A 56 -10.45 13.38 -10.37
CA LYS A 56 -11.44 13.38 -11.46
C LYS A 56 -11.40 14.66 -12.29
N MET A 57 -11.23 15.82 -11.65
CA MET A 57 -11.14 17.12 -12.33
C MET A 57 -9.94 17.24 -13.26
N VAL A 58 -8.84 16.54 -12.98
CA VAL A 58 -7.65 16.50 -13.85
C VAL A 58 -7.68 15.35 -14.86
N GLY A 59 -8.81 14.64 -14.97
CA GLY A 59 -9.04 13.59 -15.97
C GLY A 59 -8.62 12.18 -15.54
N VAL A 60 -8.24 11.97 -14.28
CA VAL A 60 -7.97 10.62 -13.75
C VAL A 60 -9.31 9.91 -13.52
N ASN A 61 -9.45 8.70 -14.02
CA ASN A 61 -10.57 7.84 -13.71
C ASN A 61 -10.39 7.28 -12.29
N VAL A 62 -11.35 7.53 -11.40
CA VAL A 62 -11.25 7.05 -10.01
C VAL A 62 -12.39 6.10 -9.71
N ILE A 63 -12.03 4.84 -9.45
CA ILE A 63 -12.93 3.78 -9.02
C ILE A 63 -12.92 3.79 -7.50
N VAL A 64 -14.08 4.06 -6.92
CA VAL A 64 -14.23 4.10 -5.46
C VAL A 64 -14.97 2.85 -5.01
N ALA A 65 -14.29 1.99 -4.26
CA ALA A 65 -14.90 0.92 -3.49
C ALA A 65 -15.30 1.46 -2.10
N HIS A 66 -16.37 0.94 -1.54
CA HIS A 66 -16.84 1.35 -0.21
C HIS A 66 -16.47 0.30 0.83
N ASP A 67 -15.84 0.74 1.91
CA ASP A 67 -15.49 -0.14 3.01
C ASP A 67 -16.70 -0.52 3.89
N THR A 68 -16.57 -1.61 4.66
CA THR A 68 -17.56 -2.09 5.61
C THR A 68 -17.06 -1.99 7.05
N LYS A 69 -17.96 -1.76 8.01
CA LYS A 69 -17.57 -1.66 9.43
C LYS A 69 -17.05 -2.98 10.03
N ILE A 70 -17.37 -4.09 9.36
CA ILE A 70 -16.97 -5.44 9.75
C ILE A 70 -16.41 -6.07 8.47
N PRO A 71 -15.18 -6.64 8.50
CA PRO A 71 -14.24 -6.69 9.63
C PRO A 71 -13.71 -5.30 10.05
N ASP A 72 -13.20 -5.18 11.29
CA ASP A 72 -12.65 -3.91 11.80
C ASP A 72 -11.24 -3.68 11.26
N THR A 73 -11.14 -2.93 10.15
CA THR A 73 -9.92 -2.71 9.39
C THR A 73 -9.66 -1.20 9.17
N PRO A 74 -9.09 -0.49 10.16
CA PRO A 74 -8.98 0.97 10.10
C PRO A 74 -8.10 1.50 8.96
N ASP A 75 -7.17 0.66 8.48
CA ASP A 75 -6.20 0.97 7.43
C ASP A 75 -6.68 0.55 6.02
N SER A 76 -7.92 0.06 5.87
CA SER A 76 -8.49 -0.40 4.58
C SER A 76 -8.47 0.65 3.47
N VAL A 77 -8.39 1.94 3.83
CA VAL A 77 -8.22 3.07 2.91
C VAL A 77 -6.92 3.00 2.09
N PHE A 78 -5.96 2.15 2.49
CA PHE A 78 -4.66 1.93 1.83
C PHE A 78 -4.61 0.57 1.11
N PRO A 79 -5.36 0.36 0.01
CA PRO A 79 -5.38 -0.92 -0.71
C PRO A 79 -4.02 -1.28 -1.31
N ASN A 80 -3.18 -0.28 -1.55
CA ASN A 80 -1.86 -0.41 -2.15
C ASN A 80 -0.91 -1.33 -1.36
N ASN A 81 -1.25 -1.65 -0.10
CA ASN A 81 -0.46 -2.56 0.73
C ASN A 81 -0.80 -4.04 0.55
N TRP A 82 -2.06 -4.38 0.22
CA TRP A 82 -2.48 -5.78 0.11
C TRP A 82 -2.71 -6.23 -1.33
N ILE A 83 -2.84 -5.30 -2.29
CA ILE A 83 -3.03 -5.62 -3.71
C ILE A 83 -2.23 -4.71 -4.65
N SER A 84 -1.78 -5.28 -5.77
CA SER A 84 -1.27 -4.53 -6.93
C SER A 84 -1.80 -5.11 -8.25
N PHE A 85 -1.81 -4.27 -9.28
CA PHE A 85 -2.33 -4.58 -10.61
C PHE A 85 -1.24 -4.32 -11.65
N HIS A 86 -1.07 -5.22 -12.62
CA HIS A 86 0.01 -5.17 -13.61
C HIS A 86 -0.52 -5.10 -15.05
N GLU A 87 0.30 -4.58 -15.96
CA GLU A 87 -0.10 -4.28 -17.36
C GLU A 87 -0.51 -5.54 -18.16
N ASN A 88 -0.02 -6.71 -17.76
CA ASN A 88 -0.34 -8.00 -18.35
C ASN A 88 -1.64 -8.63 -17.80
N GLY A 89 -2.36 -7.95 -16.90
CA GLY A 89 -3.57 -8.46 -16.28
C GLY A 89 -3.33 -9.27 -15.00
N ASP A 90 -2.09 -9.37 -14.53
CA ASP A 90 -1.81 -10.03 -13.25
C ASP A 90 -2.25 -9.14 -12.08
N VAL A 91 -2.83 -9.80 -11.09
CA VAL A 91 -3.16 -9.25 -9.78
C VAL A 91 -2.28 -9.92 -8.74
N VAL A 92 -1.69 -9.15 -7.84
CA VAL A 92 -0.87 -9.69 -6.75
C VAL A 92 -1.58 -9.47 -5.43
N LEU A 93 -1.70 -10.53 -4.62
CA LEU A 93 -2.15 -10.46 -3.23
C LEU A 93 -0.95 -10.61 -2.30
N TYR A 94 -0.85 -9.69 -1.33
CA TYR A 94 0.33 -9.55 -0.50
C TYR A 94 0.09 -9.99 0.95
N PRO A 95 1.12 -10.61 1.58
CA PRO A 95 1.08 -10.96 3.00
C PRO A 95 1.26 -9.71 3.86
N MET A 96 0.41 -9.58 4.88
CA MET A 96 0.31 -8.40 5.74
C MET A 96 0.81 -8.71 7.16
N PHE A 97 1.66 -7.84 7.67
CA PHE A 97 2.25 -7.98 9.01
C PHE A 97 1.17 -7.96 10.09
N ALA A 98 0.32 -6.92 10.09
CA ALA A 98 -0.76 -6.79 11.07
C ALA A 98 -1.94 -7.69 10.72
N VAL A 99 -2.37 -8.51 11.68
CA VAL A 99 -3.41 -9.53 11.49
C VAL A 99 -4.74 -8.92 11.05
N ASN A 100 -5.14 -7.77 11.60
CA ASN A 100 -6.39 -7.13 11.17
C ASN A 100 -6.33 -6.64 9.73
N ARG A 101 -5.16 -6.28 9.21
CA ARG A 101 -5.01 -5.85 7.82
C ARG A 101 -5.14 -6.98 6.81
N ARG A 102 -4.94 -8.24 7.22
CA ARG A 102 -5.18 -9.42 6.38
C ARG A 102 -6.63 -9.52 5.92
N ALA A 103 -7.55 -9.03 6.76
CA ALA A 103 -8.98 -9.00 6.46
C ALA A 103 -9.39 -7.85 5.52
N GLU A 104 -8.44 -7.01 5.07
CA GLU A 104 -8.68 -5.97 4.05
C GLU A 104 -8.72 -6.55 2.63
N ARG A 105 -8.20 -7.78 2.43
CA ARG A 105 -8.25 -8.48 1.15
C ARG A 105 -9.70 -8.81 0.81
N ARG A 106 -10.16 -8.33 -0.34
CA ARG A 106 -11.58 -8.35 -0.73
C ARG A 106 -11.78 -8.80 -2.17
N GLU A 107 -12.44 -9.93 -2.34
CA GLU A 107 -12.79 -10.47 -3.67
C GLU A 107 -13.75 -9.57 -4.43
N ASP A 108 -14.69 -8.91 -3.74
CA ASP A 108 -15.68 -8.04 -4.38
C ASP A 108 -15.06 -6.81 -5.07
N ILE A 109 -13.83 -6.45 -4.72
CA ILE A 109 -13.06 -5.43 -5.43
C ILE A 109 -12.58 -5.94 -6.79
N LEU A 110 -12.23 -7.22 -6.91
CA LEU A 110 -11.85 -7.83 -8.18
C LEU A 110 -13.05 -7.88 -9.13
N ASP A 111 -14.20 -8.34 -8.63
CA ASP A 111 -15.47 -8.33 -9.37
C ASP A 111 -15.81 -6.91 -9.87
N LEU A 112 -15.69 -5.90 -8.99
CA LEU A 112 -15.91 -4.50 -9.35
C LEU A 112 -14.98 -4.04 -10.48
N LEU A 113 -13.72 -4.44 -10.48
CA LEU A 113 -12.77 -4.06 -11.53
C LEU A 113 -13.10 -4.74 -12.86
N GLU A 114 -13.48 -6.02 -12.85
CA GLU A 114 -13.94 -6.73 -14.04
C GLU A 114 -15.21 -6.11 -14.64
N GLU A 115 -16.18 -5.73 -13.80
CA GLU A 115 -17.38 -4.99 -14.22
C GLU A 115 -17.05 -3.63 -14.87
N LYS A 116 -15.91 -3.02 -14.49
CA LYS A 116 -15.39 -1.78 -15.10
C LYS A 116 -14.57 -2.03 -16.36
N GLY A 117 -14.44 -3.28 -16.79
CA GLY A 117 -13.78 -3.68 -18.02
C GLY A 117 -12.28 -3.91 -17.89
N PHE A 118 -11.76 -4.06 -16.67
CA PHE A 118 -10.40 -4.55 -16.46
C PHE A 118 -10.37 -6.06 -16.63
N THR A 119 -9.27 -6.59 -17.14
CA THR A 119 -9.09 -8.04 -17.31
C THR A 119 -8.11 -8.52 -16.25
N ILE A 120 -8.52 -9.56 -15.52
CA ILE A 120 -7.68 -10.28 -14.58
C ILE A 120 -7.30 -11.60 -15.27
N GLU A 121 -6.03 -11.75 -15.61
CA GLU A 121 -5.51 -12.95 -16.29
C GLU A 121 -5.04 -13.97 -15.28
N ASN A 122 -4.30 -13.53 -14.26
CA ASN A 122 -3.80 -14.38 -13.18
C ASN A 122 -3.87 -13.67 -11.83
N ILE A 123 -3.97 -14.47 -10.77
CA ILE A 123 -3.78 -14.01 -9.39
C ILE A 123 -2.51 -14.68 -8.87
N VAL A 124 -1.51 -13.88 -8.54
CA VAL A 124 -0.29 -14.30 -7.85
C VAL A 124 -0.49 -14.01 -6.37
N ASP A 125 -0.57 -15.05 -5.57
CA ASP A 125 -0.94 -14.96 -4.16
C ASP A 125 0.24 -15.36 -3.26
N TYR A 126 0.80 -14.38 -2.55
CA TYR A 126 1.88 -14.59 -1.59
C TYR A 126 1.38 -14.66 -0.14
N THR A 127 0.07 -14.73 0.09
CA THR A 127 -0.51 -14.60 1.45
C THR A 127 -0.18 -15.78 2.36
N ASP A 128 0.11 -16.97 1.81
CA ASP A 128 0.55 -18.15 2.58
C ASP A 128 1.87 -17.91 3.33
N ALA A 129 2.71 -16.96 2.89
CA ALA A 129 3.93 -16.57 3.59
C ALA A 129 3.67 -16.03 5.02
N GLU A 130 2.42 -15.60 5.30
CA GLU A 130 1.99 -15.17 6.62
C GLU A 130 2.10 -16.27 7.70
N ASP A 131 2.03 -17.56 7.30
CA ASP A 131 2.16 -18.71 8.19
C ASP A 131 3.61 -18.89 8.70
N GLU A 132 4.57 -18.34 7.98
CA GLU A 132 6.01 -18.35 8.32
C GLU A 132 6.48 -17.00 8.89
N GLU A 133 5.55 -16.09 9.19
CA GLU A 133 5.85 -14.72 9.63
C GLU A 133 6.67 -13.89 8.62
N ILE A 134 6.51 -14.19 7.33
CA ILE A 134 7.14 -13.48 6.21
C ILE A 134 6.13 -12.52 5.58
N TYR A 135 6.56 -11.28 5.31
CA TYR A 135 5.66 -10.20 4.89
C TYR A 135 6.24 -9.34 3.77
N LEU A 136 5.38 -8.82 2.91
CA LEU A 136 5.73 -7.88 1.85
C LEU A 136 4.52 -7.02 1.55
N GLU A 137 4.35 -5.89 2.22
CA GLU A 137 3.15 -5.04 2.14
C GLU A 137 3.05 -4.19 0.86
N GLY A 138 2.97 -4.90 -0.28
CA GLY A 138 2.62 -4.38 -1.59
C GLY A 138 3.43 -3.16 -2.01
N THR A 139 2.77 -2.23 -2.68
CA THR A 139 3.41 -0.99 -3.16
C THR A 139 3.63 0.06 -2.07
N GLY A 140 3.34 -0.28 -0.79
CA GLY A 140 3.92 0.43 0.35
C GLY A 140 5.42 0.14 0.49
N SER A 141 5.76 -1.15 0.41
CA SER A 141 7.13 -1.65 0.48
C SER A 141 7.83 -1.65 -0.87
N LEU A 142 7.10 -1.77 -1.97
CA LEU A 142 7.63 -1.93 -3.34
C LEU A 142 7.45 -0.67 -4.18
N LEU A 143 8.55 -0.04 -4.60
CA LEU A 143 8.52 0.98 -5.65
C LEU A 143 8.97 0.37 -6.97
N LEU A 144 8.02 0.21 -7.89
CA LEU A 144 8.24 -0.46 -9.18
C LEU A 144 8.63 0.57 -10.24
N ASP A 145 9.90 0.58 -10.62
CA ASP A 145 10.41 1.29 -11.80
C ASP A 145 10.32 0.35 -12.99
N ARG A 146 9.12 0.30 -13.57
CA ARG A 146 8.80 -0.63 -14.66
C ARG A 146 9.57 -0.31 -15.93
N ALA A 147 9.86 0.98 -16.16
CA ALA A 147 10.62 1.41 -17.31
C ALA A 147 12.07 0.89 -17.31
N ASN A 148 12.67 0.75 -16.12
CA ASN A 148 14.04 0.26 -15.96
C ASN A 148 14.13 -1.17 -15.42
N GLY A 149 12.98 -1.84 -15.21
CA GLY A 149 12.92 -3.19 -14.64
C GLY A 149 13.55 -3.26 -13.25
N LYS A 150 13.23 -2.31 -12.35
CA LYS A 150 13.74 -2.29 -10.97
C LYS A 150 12.62 -2.27 -9.94
N ALA A 151 12.85 -2.95 -8.82
CA ALA A 151 12.01 -2.86 -7.62
C ALA A 151 12.86 -2.32 -6.46
N TYR A 152 12.54 -1.12 -5.98
CA TYR A 152 13.20 -0.54 -4.81
C TYR A 152 12.44 -0.92 -3.54
N CYS A 153 13.15 -1.43 -2.55
CA CYS A 153 12.56 -1.89 -1.30
C CYS A 153 13.49 -1.61 -0.11
N ALA A 154 12.98 -0.86 0.86
CA ALA A 154 13.58 -0.72 2.18
C ALA A 154 13.11 -1.89 3.06
N LEU A 155 14.05 -2.70 3.54
CA LEU A 155 13.75 -3.82 4.44
C LEU A 155 13.19 -3.30 5.76
N SER A 156 12.17 -3.98 6.26
CA SER A 156 11.48 -3.65 7.49
C SER A 156 10.72 -4.88 8.00
N PRO A 157 10.09 -4.84 9.18
CA PRO A 157 9.16 -5.90 9.61
C PRO A 157 8.00 -6.18 8.64
N ARG A 158 7.82 -5.36 7.60
CA ARG A 158 6.75 -5.44 6.60
C ARG A 158 7.25 -5.69 5.18
N ALA A 159 8.53 -6.00 5.04
CA ALA A 159 9.22 -6.20 3.78
C ALA A 159 10.40 -7.15 3.97
N ASP A 160 10.15 -8.42 3.73
CA ASP A 160 11.15 -9.49 3.78
C ASP A 160 11.98 -9.54 2.49
N GLU A 161 13.27 -9.87 2.64
CA GLU A 161 14.22 -9.91 1.53
C GLU A 161 13.98 -11.11 0.61
N GLU A 162 13.70 -12.29 1.16
CA GLU A 162 13.52 -13.51 0.35
C GLU A 162 12.24 -13.42 -0.48
N LEU A 163 11.14 -12.99 0.13
CA LEU A 163 9.87 -12.81 -0.59
C LEU A 163 9.93 -11.68 -1.63
N LEU A 164 10.72 -10.63 -1.38
CA LEU A 164 11.00 -9.61 -2.39
C LEU A 164 11.78 -10.18 -3.58
N ILE A 165 12.76 -11.05 -3.34
CA ILE A 165 13.54 -11.68 -4.40
C ILE A 165 12.63 -12.58 -5.24
N GLU A 166 11.78 -13.38 -4.60
CA GLU A 166 10.77 -14.20 -5.29
C GLU A 166 9.83 -13.34 -6.16
N PHE A 167 9.27 -12.25 -5.59
CA PHE A 167 8.49 -11.29 -6.36
C PHE A 167 9.26 -10.72 -7.56
N CYS A 168 10.55 -10.40 -7.38
CA CYS A 168 11.37 -9.89 -8.47
C CYS A 168 11.61 -10.93 -9.57
N GLU A 169 11.77 -12.20 -9.21
CA GLU A 169 11.90 -13.31 -10.16
C GLU A 169 10.62 -13.53 -10.96
N ASP A 170 9.46 -13.53 -10.30
CA ASP A 170 8.15 -13.74 -10.94
C ASP A 170 7.78 -12.61 -11.92
N PHE A 171 8.22 -11.37 -11.63
CA PHE A 171 7.86 -10.18 -12.40
C PHE A 171 9.00 -9.64 -13.28
N ASP A 172 10.09 -10.39 -13.46
CA ASP A 172 11.27 -10.02 -14.25
C ASP A 172 11.87 -8.64 -13.86
N LEU A 173 11.97 -8.37 -12.55
CA LEU A 173 12.52 -7.14 -11.98
C LEU A 173 13.88 -7.38 -11.32
N GLY A 174 14.74 -6.37 -11.36
CA GLY A 174 15.97 -6.34 -10.59
C GLY A 174 15.75 -5.73 -9.20
N PRO A 175 16.00 -6.44 -8.10
CA PRO A 175 15.84 -5.89 -6.76
C PRO A 175 16.90 -4.82 -6.46
N VAL A 176 16.47 -3.74 -5.79
CA VAL A 176 17.34 -2.72 -5.17
C VAL A 176 16.95 -2.64 -3.70
N ILE A 177 17.70 -3.38 -2.90
CA ILE A 177 17.44 -3.58 -1.46
C ILE A 177 18.29 -2.62 -0.65
N PHE A 178 17.69 -2.02 0.36
CA PHE A 178 18.39 -1.16 1.32
C PHE A 178 17.64 -1.14 2.67
N SER A 179 18.16 -0.41 3.66
CA SER A 179 17.47 -0.17 4.92
C SER A 179 17.29 1.34 5.10
N ALA A 180 16.21 1.73 5.76
CA ALA A 180 15.95 3.13 6.08
C ALA A 180 15.48 3.27 7.52
N TYR A 181 15.90 4.35 8.17
CA TYR A 181 15.78 4.54 9.60
C TYR A 181 15.27 5.94 9.97
N GLN A 182 14.57 5.99 11.10
CA GLN A 182 14.03 7.19 11.75
C GLN A 182 14.45 7.20 13.23
N ASP A 183 14.48 8.38 13.84
CA ASP A 183 14.72 8.51 15.28
C ASP A 183 13.38 8.50 16.04
N VAL A 184 13.22 7.55 16.94
CA VAL A 184 12.07 7.40 17.83
C VAL A 184 12.58 7.38 19.26
N ASP A 185 12.27 8.42 20.03
CA ASP A 185 12.71 8.56 21.43
C ASP A 185 14.23 8.37 21.64
N GLY A 186 15.03 8.78 20.65
CA GLY A 186 16.50 8.66 20.66
C GLY A 186 17.05 7.30 20.24
N VAL A 187 16.20 6.39 19.77
CA VAL A 187 16.56 5.09 19.19
C VAL A 187 16.35 5.13 17.67
N ARG A 188 17.29 4.56 16.92
CA ARG A 188 17.15 4.39 15.47
C ARG A 188 16.27 3.18 15.18
N GLU A 189 15.08 3.44 14.67
CA GLU A 189 14.09 2.43 14.29
C GLU A 189 13.94 2.38 12.77
N LEU A 190 13.54 1.24 12.23
CA LEU A 190 13.30 1.11 10.79
C LEU A 190 12.08 1.94 10.36
N ILE A 191 12.14 2.48 9.15
CA ILE A 191 10.97 3.03 8.47
C ILE A 191 10.22 1.87 7.81
N TYR A 192 8.94 1.74 8.14
CA TYR A 192 8.17 0.54 7.83
C TYR A 192 7.87 0.34 6.35
N HIS A 193 7.79 1.40 5.54
CA HIS A 193 7.47 1.35 4.11
C HIS A 193 8.40 2.25 3.29
N THR A 194 8.82 1.75 2.13
CA THR A 194 9.67 2.45 1.17
C THR A 194 9.01 3.71 0.63
N ASN A 195 7.69 3.69 0.41
CA ASN A 195 6.96 4.84 -0.16
C ASN A 195 6.85 6.06 0.79
N VAL A 196 7.26 5.91 2.06
CA VAL A 196 7.33 7.01 3.03
C VAL A 196 8.56 7.88 2.79
N ILE A 197 9.64 7.29 2.26
CA ILE A 197 10.92 7.99 2.04
C ILE A 197 11.26 8.19 0.57
N MET A 198 10.56 7.54 -0.34
CA MET A 198 10.87 7.54 -1.75
C MET A 198 9.60 7.60 -2.59
N CYS A 199 9.66 8.25 -3.76
CA CYS A 199 8.66 8.10 -4.81
C CYS A 199 9.29 8.22 -6.19
N LEU A 200 8.66 7.60 -7.18
CA LEU A 200 9.08 7.60 -8.58
C LEU A 200 8.06 8.38 -9.41
N GLY A 201 8.54 9.35 -10.18
CA GLY A 201 7.82 9.97 -11.28
C GLY A 201 8.38 9.49 -12.63
N GLU A 202 7.74 9.90 -13.72
CA GLU A 202 8.19 9.53 -15.08
C GLU A 202 9.63 10.02 -15.38
N LYS A 203 10.02 11.17 -14.82
CA LYS A 203 11.29 11.86 -15.13
C LYS A 203 12.08 12.30 -13.91
N PHE A 204 11.61 11.95 -12.72
CA PHE A 204 12.24 12.35 -11.46
C PHE A 204 11.97 11.29 -10.40
N ALA A 205 12.81 11.29 -9.36
CA ALA A 205 12.55 10.56 -8.14
C ALA A 205 12.73 11.52 -6.96
N VAL A 206 11.97 11.30 -5.89
CA VAL A 206 12.20 11.95 -4.59
C VAL A 206 12.73 10.87 -3.67
N LEU A 207 13.77 11.20 -2.91
CA LEU A 207 14.40 10.29 -1.95
C LEU A 207 14.86 11.06 -0.72
N CYS A 208 14.46 10.60 0.47
CA CYS A 208 15.04 11.03 1.72
C CYS A 208 16.36 10.27 1.96
N ALA A 209 17.44 10.74 1.34
CA ALA A 209 18.74 10.06 1.42
C ALA A 209 19.32 10.01 2.84
N ASP A 210 18.98 10.98 3.70
CA ASP A 210 19.43 11.01 5.10
C ASP A 210 18.82 9.88 5.97
N ALA A 211 17.80 9.18 5.47
CA ALA A 211 17.20 8.05 6.14
C ALA A 211 17.95 6.72 5.89
N ILE A 212 18.81 6.64 4.87
CA ILE A 212 19.44 5.40 4.38
C ILE A 212 20.85 5.22 4.95
#